data_AF-A0A1W9L1W7-F1
#
_entry.id   AF-A0A1W9L1W7-F1
#
_cell.length_a   1.000
_cell.length_b   1.000
_cell.length_c   1.000
_cell.angle_alpha   90.00
_cell.angle_beta   90.00
_cell.angle_gamma   90.00
#
_symmetry.space_group_name_H-M   'P 1'
#
loop_
_entity.id
_entity.type
_entity.pdbx_description
1 polymer ?
#
loop_
_entity_poly.entity_id
_entity_poly.type
_entity_poly.pdbx_seq_one_letter_code
_entity_poly.pdbx_strand_id
1 'polypeptide(L)'
;MYTAYFGLNAAPFAIIPDPQYLYLSERHREALAHLLYGVSEGLGFVLLTGEVGTGKTTLCHCLVRQLPDTVDVVMLSNPRVSPLELLTSLFDELRIAYDSSFTLKDFTDTLNTYLLTGHAVGRRTVLILDEAQNLTIDVLEQVRLLTNLETTKEKLLHIILVGQPELDKLLKQRNLRQLSQRITARYRLLPLSASDTQAYIQHRLTVSGAHNPLFTKSAIRQVYRYAGGIPRLINIICDRALLGGYVNRKNPVDARIVRKAVQEVRGENLSRTLPPNWAVALLAVTLLIGIVVWWQYPPVFVVNLENAATTKALSLPNDTKPAPVTATKPVPTAPAVSLRTTAELRDLLKNPKIPSDLASAQTVLLQQWQLDYSRLMGNGLCERAATEGLACSNQVGDWKDMLLLNRPALIELVLENAEQHHAVVTRLQDDRVTLNFAGQTFELPTTVVGNYWIGQFLLLWRPPALPVPTLKVGGTHDSVLWVRKRLNKIEGRASDPQAMSARFDPALKLRIIAFQRHQGLPSDGMIGEKTLILLSTLAGEEPLIWQFP
;
A
#
# COMPACT_ATOMS: atom_id res chain seq x y z
N MET A 1 17.49 -19.61 -2.00
CA MET A 1 17.41 -20.86 -2.82
C MET A 1 17.99 -20.68 -4.21
N TYR A 2 17.40 -19.89 -5.13
CA TYR A 2 17.93 -19.77 -6.50
C TYR A 2 19.39 -19.25 -6.54
N THR A 3 19.76 -18.37 -5.61
CA THR A 3 21.09 -17.76 -5.49
C THR A 3 22.22 -18.79 -5.52
N ALA A 4 22.15 -19.81 -4.65
CA ALA A 4 23.13 -20.89 -4.59
C ALA A 4 23.22 -21.70 -5.90
N TYR A 5 22.10 -21.95 -6.59
CA TYR A 5 22.08 -22.65 -7.89
C TYR A 5 22.76 -21.87 -9.01
N PHE A 6 22.72 -20.53 -8.94
CA PHE A 6 23.37 -19.65 -9.91
C PHE A 6 24.77 -19.18 -9.49
N GLY A 7 25.28 -19.61 -8.33
CA GLY A 7 26.59 -19.18 -7.80
C GLY A 7 26.61 -17.72 -7.35
N LEU A 8 25.50 -17.23 -6.76
CA LEU A 8 25.34 -15.85 -6.30
C LEU A 8 25.38 -15.75 -4.78
N ASN A 9 26.11 -14.74 -4.28
CA ASN A 9 26.29 -14.47 -2.85
C ASN A 9 25.06 -13.80 -2.22
N ALA A 10 24.29 -13.06 -3.02
CA ALA A 10 23.10 -12.32 -2.60
C ALA A 10 22.03 -12.31 -3.71
N ALA A 11 20.84 -11.77 -3.44
CA ALA A 11 19.75 -11.67 -4.42
C ALA A 11 19.95 -10.44 -5.35
N PRO A 12 20.37 -10.61 -6.63
CA PRO A 12 20.76 -9.50 -7.50
C PRO A 12 19.65 -8.49 -7.77
N PHE A 13 18.39 -8.91 -7.72
CA PHE A 13 17.25 -8.10 -8.15
C PHE A 13 16.31 -7.73 -7.00
N ALA A 14 16.81 -7.76 -5.76
CA ALA A 14 16.10 -7.21 -4.60
C ALA A 14 15.64 -5.77 -4.86
N ILE A 15 14.42 -5.44 -4.43
CA ILE A 15 13.78 -4.13 -4.62
C ILE A 15 14.21 -3.13 -3.52
N ILE A 16 14.72 -3.64 -2.39
CA ILE A 16 15.30 -2.85 -1.30
C ILE A 16 16.51 -2.05 -1.84
N PRO A 17 16.62 -0.74 -1.55
CA PRO A 17 17.66 0.13 -2.12
C PRO A 17 19.03 -0.06 -1.44
N ASP A 18 19.76 -1.10 -1.83
CA ASP A 18 21.17 -1.30 -1.46
C ASP A 18 22.10 -0.38 -2.29
N PRO A 19 22.96 0.45 -1.66
CA PRO A 19 23.93 1.31 -2.35
C PRO A 19 24.88 0.58 -3.30
N GLN A 20 25.25 -0.67 -3.02
CA GLN A 20 26.23 -1.42 -3.82
C GLN A 20 25.71 -1.77 -5.21
N TYR A 21 24.38 -1.81 -5.39
CA TYR A 21 23.70 -2.14 -6.63
C TYR A 21 23.28 -0.89 -7.44
N LEU A 22 23.76 0.30 -7.07
CA LEU A 22 23.41 1.57 -7.71
C LEU A 22 24.11 1.74 -9.07
N TYR A 23 23.47 1.24 -10.12
CA TYR A 23 23.85 1.55 -11.50
C TYR A 23 23.37 2.96 -11.91
N LEU A 24 24.28 3.93 -11.92
CA LEU A 24 24.04 5.24 -12.53
C LEU A 24 24.26 5.17 -14.06
N SER A 25 23.17 5.02 -14.82
CA SER A 25 23.20 5.20 -16.28
C SER A 25 23.56 6.64 -16.67
N GLU A 26 23.81 6.90 -17.96
CA GLU A 26 24.13 8.24 -18.44
C GLU A 26 23.09 9.29 -18.02
N ARG A 27 21.81 8.99 -18.26
CA ARG A 27 20.66 9.82 -17.82
C ARG A 27 20.54 10.00 -16.31
N HIS A 28 21.07 9.07 -15.52
CA HIS A 28 21.13 9.20 -14.06
C HIS A 28 22.27 10.13 -13.62
N ARG A 29 23.41 10.10 -14.33
CA ARG A 29 24.53 11.03 -14.10
C ARG A 29 24.17 12.46 -14.54
N GLU A 30 23.50 12.61 -15.68
CA GLU A 30 22.92 13.89 -16.14
C GLU A 30 21.94 14.47 -15.12
N ALA A 31 20.98 13.65 -14.64
CA ALA A 31 20.03 14.05 -13.61
C ALA A 31 20.74 14.51 -12.32
N LEU A 32 21.70 13.73 -11.84
CA LEU A 32 22.45 14.01 -10.62
C LEU A 32 23.28 15.29 -10.74
N ALA A 33 23.98 15.49 -11.87
CA ALA A 33 24.72 16.72 -12.15
C ALA A 33 23.80 17.95 -12.20
N HIS A 34 22.61 17.83 -12.80
CA HIS A 34 21.59 18.88 -12.83
C HIS A 34 21.02 19.18 -11.42
N LEU A 35 20.87 18.18 -10.54
CA LEU A 35 20.49 18.40 -9.14
C LEU A 35 21.61 19.10 -8.34
N LEU A 36 22.86 18.65 -8.50
CA LEU A 36 24.04 19.26 -7.85
C LEU A 36 24.22 20.72 -8.27
N TYR A 37 24.16 21.02 -9.56
CA TYR A 37 24.17 22.38 -10.10
C TYR A 37 23.04 23.24 -9.48
N GLY A 38 21.87 22.63 -9.26
CA GLY A 38 20.74 23.22 -8.54
C GLY A 38 21.01 23.68 -7.11
N VAL A 39 21.93 23.02 -6.40
CA VAL A 39 22.35 23.34 -5.01
C VAL A 39 23.61 24.21 -4.98
N SER A 40 24.49 24.08 -5.97
CA SER A 40 25.75 24.83 -6.05
C SER A 40 25.58 26.28 -6.52
N GLU A 41 24.76 26.53 -7.54
CA GLU A 41 24.71 27.83 -8.25
C GLU A 41 23.52 28.72 -7.83
N GLY A 42 22.95 28.51 -6.64
CA GLY A 42 21.89 29.40 -6.13
C GLY A 42 20.55 29.33 -6.86
N LEU A 43 20.34 28.34 -7.75
CA LEU A 43 19.13 28.22 -8.58
C LEU A 43 17.84 28.12 -7.76
N GLY A 44 17.92 27.71 -6.49
CA GLY A 44 16.89 27.82 -5.47
C GLY A 44 15.67 26.91 -5.60
N PHE A 45 15.26 26.53 -6.81
CA PHE A 45 14.10 25.67 -7.01
C PHE A 45 14.22 24.80 -8.26
N VAL A 46 14.21 23.49 -8.06
CA VAL A 46 14.43 22.46 -9.10
C VAL A 46 13.28 21.46 -9.10
N LEU A 47 12.93 20.94 -10.28
CA LEU A 47 11.94 19.88 -10.47
C LEU A 47 12.56 18.66 -11.17
N LEU A 48 12.36 17.48 -10.57
CA LEU A 48 12.70 16.18 -11.13
C LEU A 48 11.43 15.34 -11.31
N THR A 49 10.92 15.22 -12.54
CA THR A 49 9.80 14.32 -12.85
C THR A 49 10.26 13.01 -13.48
N GLY A 50 9.51 11.92 -13.29
CA GLY A 50 9.84 10.62 -13.89
C GLY A 50 8.83 9.53 -13.53
N GLU A 51 8.70 8.53 -14.41
CA GLU A 51 7.73 7.44 -14.24
C GLU A 51 8.00 6.64 -12.94
N VAL A 52 6.98 5.93 -12.45
CA VAL A 52 7.10 5.09 -11.24
C VAL A 52 8.23 4.07 -11.39
N GLY A 53 9.12 4.02 -10.41
CA GLY A 53 10.22 3.04 -10.40
C GLY A 53 11.39 3.32 -11.35
N THR A 54 11.49 4.55 -11.89
CA THR A 54 12.62 5.01 -12.74
C THR A 54 13.94 5.19 -12.00
N GLY A 55 13.94 5.38 -10.68
CA GLY A 55 15.15 5.61 -9.87
C GLY A 55 15.19 6.95 -9.12
N LYS A 56 14.14 7.78 -9.20
CA LYS A 56 14.05 9.12 -8.57
C LYS A 56 14.58 9.19 -7.13
N THR A 57 13.96 8.49 -6.19
CA THR A 57 14.34 8.45 -4.76
C THR A 57 15.79 7.96 -4.57
N THR A 58 16.26 7.05 -5.43
CA THR A 58 17.64 6.56 -5.43
C THR A 58 18.64 7.62 -5.88
N LEU A 59 18.26 8.51 -6.82
CA LEU A 59 19.03 9.70 -7.16
C LEU A 59 19.03 10.71 -6.00
N CYS A 60 17.92 10.89 -5.28
CA CYS A 60 17.88 11.74 -4.08
C CYS A 60 18.91 11.25 -3.04
N HIS A 61 18.89 9.97 -2.68
CA HIS A 61 19.90 9.40 -1.77
C HIS A 61 21.33 9.43 -2.33
N CYS A 62 21.52 9.49 -3.65
CA CYS A 62 22.83 9.68 -4.27
C CYS A 62 23.30 11.14 -4.17
N LEU A 63 22.40 12.11 -4.38
CA LEU A 63 22.65 13.53 -4.16
C LEU A 63 23.06 13.81 -2.71
N VAL A 64 22.29 13.34 -1.73
CA VAL A 64 22.58 13.57 -0.30
C VAL A 64 23.96 13.06 0.12
N ARG A 65 24.47 11.98 -0.51
CA ARG A 65 25.82 11.45 -0.29
C ARG A 65 26.95 12.18 -1.02
N GLN A 66 26.62 13.13 -1.91
CA GLN A 66 27.58 13.94 -2.66
C GLN A 66 27.52 15.43 -2.28
N LEU A 67 26.54 15.83 -1.45
CA LEU A 67 26.53 17.13 -0.80
C LEU A 67 27.55 17.17 0.35
N PRO A 68 28.30 18.27 0.52
CA PRO A 68 29.27 18.41 1.61
C PRO A 68 28.57 18.70 2.95
N ASP A 69 29.28 18.47 4.06
CA ASP A 69 28.77 18.65 5.45
C ASP A 69 28.36 20.11 5.80
N THR A 70 28.62 21.07 4.91
CA THR A 70 28.13 22.45 4.98
C THR A 70 26.68 22.60 4.49
N VAL A 71 26.06 21.54 3.97
CA VAL A 71 24.67 21.55 3.50
C VAL A 71 23.77 20.80 4.48
N ASP A 72 22.84 21.53 5.09
CA ASP A 72 21.74 20.96 5.88
C ASP A 72 20.66 20.42 4.93
N VAL A 73 20.37 19.12 5.01
CA VAL A 73 19.44 18.44 4.09
C VAL A 73 18.20 17.98 4.84
N VAL A 74 17.03 18.34 4.30
CA VAL A 74 15.71 17.85 4.71
C VAL A 74 15.14 17.01 3.57
N MET A 75 14.77 15.75 3.82
CA MET A 75 14.18 14.87 2.78
C MET A 75 12.84 14.29 3.23
N LEU A 76 11.74 14.87 2.73
CA LEU A 76 10.37 14.45 3.05
C LEU A 76 9.83 13.54 1.93
N SER A 77 9.90 12.22 2.14
CA SER A 77 9.53 11.19 1.15
C SER A 77 8.03 10.85 1.09
N ASN A 78 7.25 11.35 2.05
CA ASN A 78 5.78 11.27 2.06
C ASN A 78 5.24 12.61 2.63
N PRO A 79 5.32 13.69 1.84
CA PRO A 79 5.07 15.03 2.35
C PRO A 79 3.59 15.19 2.74
N ARG A 80 3.37 15.81 3.90
CA ARG A 80 2.10 15.82 4.63
C ARG A 80 1.01 16.62 3.92
N VAL A 81 -0.24 16.39 4.34
CA VAL A 81 -1.44 16.86 3.61
C VAL A 81 -1.74 18.35 3.87
N SER A 82 -1.33 18.89 5.03
CA SER A 82 -1.55 20.28 5.43
C SER A 82 -0.27 21.14 5.50
N PRO A 83 -0.36 22.47 5.31
CA PRO A 83 0.79 23.38 5.39
C PRO A 83 1.50 23.38 6.75
N LEU A 84 0.76 23.17 7.84
CA LEU A 84 1.33 23.12 9.19
C LEU A 84 2.24 21.89 9.33
N GLU A 85 1.75 20.71 8.94
CA GLU A 85 2.52 19.46 9.03
C GLU A 85 3.78 19.47 8.13
N LEU A 86 3.76 20.20 7.00
CA LEU A 86 4.97 20.41 6.19
C LEU A 86 6.03 21.18 7.00
N LEU A 87 5.63 22.24 7.68
CA LEU A 87 6.54 23.10 8.46
C LEU A 87 7.04 22.39 9.72
N THR A 88 6.18 21.67 10.46
CA THR A 88 6.64 20.87 11.61
C THR A 88 7.63 19.79 11.18
N SER A 89 7.34 19.03 10.12
CA SER A 89 8.24 17.99 9.61
C SER A 89 9.60 18.55 9.16
N LEU A 90 9.62 19.77 8.62
CA LEU A 90 10.84 20.49 8.25
C LEU A 90 11.63 20.96 9.49
N PHE A 91 10.94 21.43 10.54
CA PHE A 91 11.56 21.81 11.81
C PHE A 91 12.11 20.61 12.58
N ASP A 92 11.38 19.49 12.60
CA ASP A 92 11.80 18.23 13.23
C ASP A 92 13.12 17.74 12.63
N GLU A 93 13.23 17.72 11.30
CA GLU A 93 14.43 17.26 10.56
C GLU A 93 15.61 18.23 10.70
N LEU A 94 15.37 19.55 10.68
CA LEU A 94 16.39 20.58 10.98
C LEU A 94 16.71 20.70 12.48
N ARG A 95 15.99 19.98 13.35
CA ARG A 95 16.08 20.01 14.82
C ARG A 95 15.87 21.41 15.42
N ILE A 96 14.99 22.19 14.81
CA ILE A 96 14.58 23.52 15.28
C ILE A 96 13.41 23.34 16.26
N ALA A 97 13.53 23.87 17.47
CA ALA A 97 12.44 23.85 18.44
C ALA A 97 11.30 24.81 18.06
N TYR A 98 10.06 24.39 18.27
CA TYR A 98 8.83 25.16 18.06
C TYR A 98 7.82 24.86 19.16
N ASP A 99 6.87 25.79 19.38
CA ASP A 99 5.74 25.57 20.29
C ASP A 99 4.51 25.07 19.51
N SER A 100 3.66 24.26 20.16
CA SER A 100 2.40 23.75 19.58
C SER A 100 1.39 24.85 19.21
N SER A 101 1.57 26.07 19.73
CA SER A 101 0.77 27.26 19.43
C SER A 101 1.29 28.10 18.25
N PHE A 102 2.44 27.75 17.65
CA PHE A 102 3.01 28.51 16.52
C PHE A 102 2.04 28.62 15.34
N THR A 103 1.86 29.83 14.84
CA THR A 103 1.17 30.07 13.56
C THR A 103 2.10 29.80 12.38
N LEU A 104 1.54 29.66 11.17
CA LEU A 104 2.34 29.54 9.94
C LEU A 104 3.33 30.70 9.74
N LYS A 105 3.04 31.90 10.29
CA LYS A 105 3.95 33.03 10.28
C LYS A 105 5.15 32.79 11.19
N ASP A 106 4.92 32.30 12.42
CA ASP A 106 5.99 32.08 13.39
C ASP A 106 6.96 31.00 12.92
N PHE A 107 6.45 29.90 12.35
CA PHE A 107 7.28 28.92 11.63
C PHE A 107 8.08 29.57 10.47
N THR A 108 7.48 30.47 9.69
CA THR A 108 8.17 31.12 8.56
C THR A 108 9.27 32.08 9.03
N ASP A 109 9.02 32.87 10.08
CA ASP A 109 9.97 33.84 10.63
C ASP A 109 11.12 33.15 11.38
N THR A 110 10.84 32.12 12.17
CA THR A 110 11.88 31.30 12.83
C THR A 110 12.75 30.57 11.79
N LEU A 111 12.14 30.02 10.73
CA LEU A 111 12.90 29.39 9.64
C LEU A 111 13.77 30.41 8.90
N ASN A 112 13.25 31.60 8.58
CA ASN A 112 14.03 32.67 7.96
C ASN A 112 15.24 33.05 8.82
N THR A 113 15.05 33.16 10.14
CA THR A 113 16.11 33.47 11.11
C THR A 113 17.17 32.36 11.17
N TYR A 114 16.76 31.09 11.18
CA TYR A 114 17.66 29.93 11.13
C TYR A 114 18.50 29.93 9.85
N LEU A 115 17.85 30.11 8.69
CA LEU A 115 18.51 30.09 7.38
C LEU A 115 19.50 31.25 7.20
N LEU A 116 19.13 32.46 7.64
CA LEU A 116 20.04 33.62 7.66
C LEU A 116 21.27 33.36 8.55
N THR A 117 21.07 32.73 9.71
CA THR A 117 22.16 32.39 10.64
C THR A 117 23.09 31.34 10.02
N GLY A 118 22.55 30.31 9.37
CA GLY A 118 23.32 29.30 8.63
C GLY A 118 24.11 29.91 7.46
N HIS A 119 23.46 30.75 6.66
CA HIS A 119 24.08 31.45 5.52
C HIS A 119 25.26 32.33 5.94
N ALA A 120 25.12 33.06 7.07
CA ALA A 120 26.18 33.89 7.63
C ALA A 120 27.45 33.11 8.04
N VAL A 121 27.34 31.79 8.29
CA VAL A 121 28.49 30.88 8.54
C VAL A 121 28.79 29.95 7.34
N GLY A 122 28.28 30.28 6.15
CA GLY A 122 28.55 29.57 4.91
C GLY A 122 27.81 28.23 4.74
N ARG A 123 26.84 27.92 5.62
CA ARG A 123 25.94 26.76 5.45
C ARG A 123 24.82 27.07 4.45
N ARG A 124 24.27 26.02 3.86
CA ARG A 124 23.13 26.08 2.92
C ARG A 124 22.08 25.05 3.33
N THR A 125 20.81 25.31 3.06
CA THR A 125 19.74 24.33 3.37
C THR A 125 19.03 23.85 2.10
N VAL A 126 18.86 22.54 1.98
CA VAL A 126 18.19 21.87 0.86
C VAL A 126 16.95 21.12 1.35
N LEU A 127 15.79 21.42 0.79
CA LEU A 127 14.52 20.74 1.04
C LEU A 127 14.14 19.87 -0.16
N ILE A 128 14.25 18.55 -0.02
CA ILE A 128 13.81 17.56 -1.00
C ILE A 128 12.40 17.09 -0.63
N LEU A 129 11.44 17.27 -1.54
CA LEU A 129 10.07 16.75 -1.41
C LEU A 129 9.86 15.66 -2.46
N ASP A 130 9.88 14.39 -2.07
CA ASP A 130 9.63 13.26 -3.00
C ASP A 130 8.16 12.84 -3.04
N GLU A 131 7.76 12.19 -4.13
CA GLU A 131 6.37 11.89 -4.47
C GLU A 131 5.43 13.12 -4.38
N ALA A 132 5.97 14.30 -4.71
CA ALA A 132 5.34 15.60 -4.55
C ALA A 132 4.10 15.84 -5.43
N GLN A 133 3.73 14.92 -6.34
CA GLN A 133 2.41 14.94 -6.98
C GLN A 133 1.25 14.67 -5.99
N ASN A 134 1.54 14.13 -4.81
CA ASN A 134 0.56 13.87 -3.76
C ASN A 134 0.21 15.13 -2.94
N LEU A 135 0.94 16.24 -3.13
CA LEU A 135 0.74 17.49 -2.39
C LEU A 135 -0.59 18.18 -2.76
N THR A 136 -1.24 18.75 -1.75
CA THR A 136 -2.39 19.62 -1.94
C THR A 136 -1.98 20.98 -2.51
N ILE A 137 -2.92 21.68 -3.14
CA ILE A 137 -2.70 23.02 -3.70
C ILE A 137 -2.25 24.00 -2.60
N ASP A 138 -2.83 23.90 -1.40
CA ASP A 138 -2.51 24.78 -0.27
C ASP A 138 -1.09 24.55 0.26
N VAL A 139 -0.62 23.28 0.28
CA VAL A 139 0.78 22.97 0.63
C VAL A 139 1.75 23.45 -0.45
N LEU A 140 1.38 23.36 -1.73
CA LEU A 140 2.19 23.89 -2.83
C LEU A 140 2.25 25.43 -2.82
N GLU A 141 1.19 26.11 -2.37
CA GLU A 141 1.24 27.55 -2.10
C GLU A 141 2.13 27.88 -0.88
N GLN A 142 2.15 27.04 0.17
CA GLN A 142 3.13 27.20 1.25
C GLN A 142 4.57 27.00 0.74
N VAL A 143 4.82 26.01 -0.13
CA VAL A 143 6.12 25.85 -0.82
C VAL A 143 6.45 27.09 -1.65
N ARG A 144 5.47 27.71 -2.32
CA ARG A 144 5.67 28.99 -3.03
C ARG A 144 6.12 30.09 -2.08
N LEU A 145 5.53 30.19 -0.89
CA LEU A 145 5.93 31.16 0.12
C LEU A 145 7.37 30.92 0.59
N LEU A 146 7.76 29.66 0.81
CA LEU A 146 9.13 29.27 1.17
C LEU A 146 10.18 29.62 0.09
N THR A 147 9.82 29.65 -1.21
CA THR A 147 10.77 30.10 -2.27
C THR A 147 11.14 31.60 -2.20
N ASN A 148 10.48 32.38 -1.36
CA ASN A 148 10.82 33.80 -1.12
C ASN A 148 11.81 33.99 0.04
N LEU A 149 12.31 32.89 0.65
CA LEU A 149 13.37 32.94 1.66
C LEU A 149 14.71 33.17 0.94
N GLU A 150 15.05 34.44 0.75
CA GLU A 150 16.19 34.90 -0.03
C GLU A 150 16.81 36.19 0.56
N THR A 151 18.12 36.35 0.35
CA THR A 151 18.82 37.62 0.58
C THR A 151 18.72 38.50 -0.67
N THR A 152 19.31 39.69 -0.66
CA THR A 152 19.43 40.55 -1.85
C THR A 152 20.35 40.01 -2.95
N LYS A 153 20.99 38.84 -2.75
CA LYS A 153 21.94 38.22 -3.70
C LYS A 153 21.71 36.73 -3.94
N GLU A 154 21.30 36.00 -2.92
CA GLU A 154 21.34 34.52 -2.88
C GLU A 154 20.08 33.92 -2.23
N LYS A 155 19.66 32.76 -2.75
CA LYS A 155 18.58 31.94 -2.18
C LYS A 155 19.05 31.25 -0.89
N LEU A 156 18.27 31.39 0.18
CA LEU A 156 18.60 30.79 1.48
C LEU A 156 18.16 29.32 1.54
N LEU A 157 16.96 29.03 1.03
CA LEU A 157 16.41 27.68 0.93
C LEU A 157 16.43 27.19 -0.52
N HIS A 158 17.02 26.02 -0.75
CA HIS A 158 17.04 25.33 -2.03
C HIS A 158 16.01 24.21 -2.03
N ILE A 159 14.96 24.30 -2.84
CA ILE A 159 13.88 23.31 -2.87
C ILE A 159 14.04 22.40 -4.10
N ILE A 160 13.87 21.10 -3.92
CA ILE A 160 13.87 20.09 -4.98
C ILE A 160 12.54 19.33 -4.91
N LEU A 161 11.63 19.58 -5.86
CA LEU A 161 10.44 18.74 -6.03
C LEU A 161 10.81 17.51 -6.84
N VAL A 162 10.43 16.33 -6.34
CA VAL A 162 10.63 15.05 -7.00
C VAL A 162 9.28 14.34 -7.08
N GLY A 163 8.92 13.83 -8.26
CA GLY A 163 7.57 13.30 -8.46
C GLY A 163 7.30 12.65 -9.80
N GLN A 164 6.04 12.26 -10.00
CA GLN A 164 5.53 11.62 -11.22
C GLN A 164 5.13 12.68 -12.27
N PRO A 165 4.94 12.34 -13.56
CA PRO A 165 4.55 13.30 -14.61
C PRO A 165 3.25 14.08 -14.32
N GLU A 166 2.43 13.58 -13.41
CA GLU A 166 1.25 14.20 -12.81
C GLU A 166 1.58 15.56 -12.19
N LEU A 167 2.74 15.69 -11.55
CA LEU A 167 3.23 16.95 -10.99
C LEU A 167 3.46 18.01 -12.07
N ASP A 168 4.01 17.62 -13.23
CA ASP A 168 4.18 18.49 -14.40
C ASP A 168 2.85 18.89 -15.07
N LYS A 169 1.74 18.17 -14.81
CA LYS A 169 0.38 18.56 -15.22
C LYS A 169 -0.23 19.52 -14.20
N LEU A 170 -0.06 19.22 -12.91
CA LEU A 170 -0.56 19.99 -11.78
C LEU A 170 0.08 21.38 -11.71
N LEU A 171 1.40 21.47 -11.89
CA LEU A 171 2.15 22.73 -11.99
C LEU A 171 1.84 23.56 -13.25
N LYS A 172 0.97 23.09 -14.17
CA LYS A 172 0.49 23.87 -15.33
C LYS A 172 -0.91 24.46 -15.12
N GLN A 173 -1.53 24.21 -13.97
CA GLN A 173 -2.81 24.81 -13.61
C GLN A 173 -2.66 26.32 -13.35
N ARG A 174 -3.74 27.10 -13.57
CA ARG A 174 -3.68 28.58 -13.55
C ARG A 174 -3.34 29.17 -12.18
N ASN A 175 -3.83 28.56 -11.11
CA ASN A 175 -3.51 28.88 -9.71
C ASN A 175 -2.01 28.71 -9.43
N LEU A 176 -1.43 27.56 -9.75
CA LEU A 176 -0.03 27.23 -9.44
C LEU A 176 0.98 27.81 -10.44
N ARG A 177 0.55 28.66 -11.38
CA ARG A 177 1.43 29.30 -12.37
C ARG A 177 2.59 30.05 -11.72
N GLN A 178 2.34 30.75 -10.60
CA GLN A 178 3.39 31.51 -9.89
C GLN A 178 4.49 30.60 -9.34
N LEU A 179 4.12 29.49 -8.68
CA LEU A 179 5.06 28.47 -8.23
C LEU A 179 5.83 27.87 -9.42
N SER A 180 5.13 27.55 -10.50
CA SER A 180 5.71 26.98 -11.73
C SER A 180 6.75 27.89 -12.40
N GLN A 181 6.60 29.22 -12.26
CA GLN A 181 7.55 30.23 -12.73
C GLN A 181 8.76 30.42 -11.81
N ARG A 182 8.70 30.00 -10.55
CA ARG A 182 9.86 29.99 -9.64
C ARG A 182 10.79 28.79 -9.91
N ILE A 183 10.34 27.74 -10.60
CA ILE A 183 11.14 26.53 -10.89
C ILE A 183 12.17 26.86 -11.99
N THR A 184 13.40 27.14 -11.56
CA THR A 184 14.52 27.60 -12.40
C THR A 184 15.04 26.49 -13.33
N ALA A 185 14.98 25.23 -12.89
CA ALA A 185 15.51 24.09 -13.66
C ALA A 185 14.58 22.87 -13.59
N ARG A 186 14.43 22.16 -14.71
CA ARG A 186 13.53 20.99 -14.86
C ARG A 186 14.21 19.85 -15.58
N TYR A 187 14.30 18.70 -14.93
CA TYR A 187 14.80 17.46 -15.53
C TYR A 187 13.72 16.38 -15.51
N ARG A 188 13.57 15.63 -16.62
CA ARG A 188 12.69 14.45 -16.68
C ARG A 188 13.52 13.18 -16.76
N LEU A 189 13.54 12.40 -15.70
CA LEU A 189 14.18 11.08 -15.66
C LEU A 189 13.38 10.10 -16.53
N LEU A 190 13.90 9.88 -17.74
CA LEU A 190 13.38 8.88 -18.67
C LEU A 190 13.83 7.46 -18.26
N PRO A 191 13.07 6.42 -18.62
CA PRO A 191 13.51 5.03 -18.49
C PRO A 191 14.86 4.75 -19.17
N LEU A 192 15.50 3.65 -18.74
CA LEU A 192 16.75 3.15 -19.30
C LEU A 192 16.60 2.80 -20.79
N SER A 193 17.64 3.04 -21.59
CA SER A 193 17.71 2.51 -22.96
C SER A 193 17.83 0.97 -22.97
N ALA A 194 17.78 0.36 -24.16
CA ALA A 194 18.03 -1.08 -24.31
C ALA A 194 19.47 -1.47 -23.89
N SER A 195 20.46 -0.63 -24.20
CA SER A 195 21.85 -0.76 -23.78
C SER A 195 22.03 -0.55 -22.28
N ASP A 196 21.44 0.51 -21.72
CA ASP A 196 21.45 0.74 -20.26
C ASP A 196 20.78 -0.42 -19.51
N THR A 197 19.69 -0.97 -20.04
CA THR A 197 18.99 -2.12 -19.44
C THR A 197 19.89 -3.36 -19.41
N GLN A 198 20.65 -3.63 -20.47
CA GLN A 198 21.64 -4.70 -20.48
C GLN A 198 22.76 -4.43 -19.46
N ALA A 199 23.28 -3.20 -19.39
CA ALA A 199 24.34 -2.81 -18.47
C ALA A 199 23.88 -2.85 -16.99
N TYR A 200 22.65 -2.42 -16.71
CA TYR A 200 21.99 -2.50 -15.40
C TYR A 200 21.87 -3.94 -14.91
N ILE A 201 21.33 -4.83 -15.76
CA ILE A 201 21.20 -6.26 -15.47
C ILE A 201 22.59 -6.88 -15.21
N GLN A 202 23.59 -6.57 -16.05
CA GLN A 202 24.94 -7.09 -15.88
C GLN A 202 25.61 -6.56 -14.60
N HIS A 203 25.46 -5.26 -14.29
CA HIS A 203 26.01 -4.65 -13.08
C HIS A 203 25.44 -5.32 -11.82
N ARG A 204 24.11 -5.42 -11.68
CA ARG A 204 23.49 -6.03 -10.49
C ARG A 204 23.87 -7.52 -10.34
N LEU A 205 24.00 -8.25 -11.45
CA LEU A 205 24.51 -9.62 -11.44
C LEU A 205 25.97 -9.69 -10.95
N THR A 206 26.87 -8.86 -11.50
CA THR A 206 28.28 -8.85 -11.10
C THR A 206 28.47 -8.44 -9.64
N VAL A 207 27.71 -7.46 -9.12
CA VAL A 207 27.72 -7.10 -7.69
C VAL A 207 27.29 -8.28 -6.81
N SER A 208 26.31 -9.09 -7.24
CA SER A 208 25.91 -10.31 -6.51
C SER A 208 26.88 -11.50 -6.63
N GLY A 209 28.02 -11.35 -7.31
CA GLY A 209 29.04 -12.38 -7.51
C GLY A 209 28.95 -13.15 -8.84
N ALA A 210 28.11 -12.74 -9.80
CA ALA A 210 27.96 -13.47 -11.06
C ALA A 210 29.20 -13.35 -11.97
N HIS A 211 29.97 -14.44 -12.09
CA HIS A 211 31.10 -14.55 -13.02
C HIS A 211 30.70 -14.88 -14.47
N ASN A 212 29.49 -15.41 -14.68
CA ASN A 212 28.99 -15.88 -15.99
C ASN A 212 27.66 -15.19 -16.37
N PRO A 213 27.35 -15.03 -17.67
CA PRO A 213 26.15 -14.35 -18.14
C PRO A 213 24.89 -15.21 -17.91
N LEU A 214 24.21 -14.99 -16.78
CA LEU A 214 23.02 -15.78 -16.38
C LEU A 214 21.79 -15.57 -17.27
N PHE A 215 21.78 -14.55 -18.13
CA PHE A 215 20.70 -14.29 -19.09
C PHE A 215 21.21 -14.26 -20.52
N THR A 216 20.49 -14.94 -21.42
CA THR A 216 20.75 -14.88 -22.86
C THR A 216 20.43 -13.50 -23.46
N LYS A 217 21.10 -13.12 -24.56
CA LYS A 217 20.81 -11.88 -25.33
C LYS A 217 19.38 -11.82 -25.90
N SER A 218 18.67 -12.95 -25.97
CA SER A 218 17.23 -12.98 -26.31
C SER A 218 16.36 -12.74 -25.07
N ALA A 219 16.73 -13.27 -23.90
CA ALA A 219 16.05 -12.98 -22.63
C ALA A 219 16.11 -11.49 -22.27
N ILE A 220 17.29 -10.86 -22.30
CA ILE A 220 17.46 -9.43 -21.97
C ILE A 220 16.61 -8.53 -22.88
N ARG A 221 16.51 -8.84 -24.18
CA ARG A 221 15.63 -8.13 -25.12
C ARG A 221 14.14 -8.29 -24.79
N GLN A 222 13.71 -9.42 -24.23
CA GLN A 222 12.34 -9.58 -23.72
C GLN A 222 12.14 -8.77 -22.43
N VAL A 223 13.09 -8.80 -21.48
CA VAL A 223 13.02 -7.99 -20.25
C VAL A 223 12.83 -6.52 -20.61
N TYR A 224 13.67 -5.96 -21.48
CA TYR A 224 13.52 -4.58 -21.96
C TYR A 224 12.14 -4.31 -22.60
N ARG A 225 11.68 -5.19 -23.50
CA ARG A 225 10.39 -5.05 -24.19
C ARG A 225 9.18 -5.03 -23.25
N TYR A 226 9.23 -5.78 -22.14
CA TYR A 226 8.13 -5.86 -21.18
C TYR A 226 8.23 -4.87 -20.01
N ALA A 227 9.45 -4.47 -19.63
CA ALA A 227 9.71 -3.50 -18.57
C ALA A 227 9.73 -2.04 -19.05
N GLY A 228 9.84 -1.78 -20.36
CA GLY A 228 9.94 -0.44 -20.93
C GLY A 228 11.19 0.34 -20.47
N GLY A 229 12.23 -0.36 -20.02
CA GLY A 229 13.43 0.26 -19.42
C GLY A 229 13.26 0.74 -17.96
N ILE A 230 12.16 0.40 -17.28
CA ILE A 230 11.91 0.82 -15.89
C ILE A 230 12.65 -0.10 -14.90
N PRO A 231 13.64 0.38 -14.11
CA PRO A 231 14.41 -0.43 -13.17
C PRO A 231 13.58 -1.31 -12.23
N ARG A 232 12.50 -0.79 -11.64
CA ARG A 232 11.62 -1.58 -10.75
C ARG A 232 10.98 -2.77 -11.48
N LEU A 233 10.57 -2.62 -12.74
CA LEU A 233 10.00 -3.72 -13.53
C LEU A 233 11.08 -4.68 -14.02
N ILE A 234 12.27 -4.17 -14.39
CA ILE A 234 13.45 -5.00 -14.74
C ILE A 234 13.77 -5.93 -13.56
N ASN A 235 13.86 -5.39 -12.34
CA ASN A 235 14.12 -6.17 -11.12
C ASN A 235 13.09 -7.29 -10.92
N ILE A 236 11.80 -6.95 -10.89
CA ILE A 236 10.71 -7.91 -10.66
C ILE A 236 10.71 -9.03 -11.72
N ILE A 237 10.89 -8.69 -13.00
CA ILE A 237 10.93 -9.67 -14.09
C ILE A 237 12.19 -10.53 -14.02
N CYS A 238 13.35 -9.96 -13.71
CA CYS A 238 14.61 -10.70 -13.62
C CYS A 238 14.68 -11.63 -12.40
N ASP A 239 14.22 -11.20 -11.21
CA ASP A 239 14.13 -12.07 -10.04
C ASP A 239 13.23 -13.29 -10.32
N ARG A 240 12.01 -13.03 -10.82
CA ARG A 240 11.05 -14.09 -11.15
C ARG A 240 11.55 -15.00 -12.27
N ALA A 241 12.33 -14.47 -13.23
CA ALA A 241 12.95 -15.26 -14.27
C ALA A 241 14.16 -16.10 -13.79
N LEU A 242 14.92 -15.64 -12.78
CA LEU A 242 15.93 -16.48 -12.10
C LEU A 242 15.25 -17.62 -11.33
N LEU A 243 14.21 -17.33 -10.54
CA LEU A 243 13.41 -18.36 -9.85
C LEU A 243 12.84 -19.38 -10.84
N GLY A 244 12.27 -18.92 -11.96
CA GLY A 244 11.85 -19.79 -13.06
C GLY A 244 12.99 -20.59 -13.69
N GLY A 245 14.18 -20.01 -13.83
CA GLY A 245 15.41 -20.68 -14.27
C GLY A 245 15.81 -21.83 -13.34
N TYR A 246 15.85 -21.58 -12.03
CA TYR A 246 16.12 -22.59 -11.01
C TYR A 246 15.13 -23.75 -11.05
N VAL A 247 13.82 -23.47 -11.05
CA VAL A 247 12.76 -24.50 -11.09
C VAL A 247 12.84 -25.35 -12.37
N ASN A 248 13.16 -24.74 -13.52
CA ASN A 248 13.32 -25.46 -14.80
C ASN A 248 14.76 -25.98 -15.03
N ARG A 249 15.63 -25.93 -14.00
CA ARG A 249 17.08 -26.28 -14.03
C ARG A 249 17.82 -25.73 -15.26
N LYS A 250 17.54 -24.47 -15.62
CA LYS A 250 18.08 -23.83 -16.83
C LYS A 250 18.94 -22.60 -16.51
N ASN A 251 20.23 -22.75 -16.79
CA ASN A 251 21.25 -21.70 -16.76
C ASN A 251 22.00 -21.74 -18.11
N PRO A 252 22.07 -20.67 -18.91
CA PRO A 252 21.45 -19.35 -18.71
C PRO A 252 19.94 -19.31 -18.98
N VAL A 253 19.28 -18.32 -18.38
CA VAL A 253 17.85 -18.03 -18.52
C VAL A 253 17.53 -17.52 -19.94
N ASP A 254 16.41 -18.01 -20.48
CA ASP A 254 16.00 -17.77 -21.88
C ASP A 254 14.74 -16.90 -22.04
N ALA A 255 14.48 -16.52 -23.30
CA ALA A 255 13.31 -15.76 -23.70
C ALA A 255 11.95 -16.51 -23.55
N ARG A 256 11.93 -17.79 -23.17
CA ARG A 256 10.71 -18.54 -22.84
C ARG A 256 10.41 -18.42 -21.34
N ILE A 257 11.44 -18.50 -20.49
CA ILE A 257 11.32 -18.31 -19.04
C ILE A 257 10.97 -16.87 -18.70
N VAL A 258 11.62 -15.87 -19.33
CA VAL A 258 11.25 -14.45 -19.14
C VAL A 258 9.79 -14.18 -19.51
N ARG A 259 9.25 -14.82 -20.56
CA ARG A 259 7.83 -14.64 -20.94
C ARG A 259 6.87 -15.24 -19.91
N LYS A 260 7.18 -16.41 -19.31
CA LYS A 260 6.40 -16.94 -18.17
C LYS A 260 6.43 -15.99 -16.98
N ALA A 261 7.63 -15.55 -16.59
CA ALA A 261 7.83 -14.61 -15.48
C ALA A 261 7.02 -13.32 -15.66
N VAL A 262 6.96 -12.77 -16.88
CA VAL A 262 6.12 -11.60 -17.20
C VAL A 262 4.62 -11.87 -17.04
N GLN A 263 4.11 -13.02 -17.48
CA GLN A 263 2.70 -13.37 -17.32
C GLN A 263 2.32 -13.48 -15.83
N GLU A 264 3.16 -14.15 -15.04
CA GLU A 264 3.02 -14.26 -13.58
C GLU A 264 3.05 -12.88 -12.90
N VAL A 265 3.98 -12.00 -13.29
CA VAL A 265 4.14 -10.64 -12.73
C VAL A 265 2.98 -9.70 -13.08
N ARG A 266 2.31 -9.91 -14.22
CA ARG A 266 1.19 -9.07 -14.66
C ARG A 266 -0.16 -9.46 -14.06
N GLY A 267 -0.24 -10.59 -13.36
CA GLY A 267 -1.54 -11.16 -12.98
C GLY A 267 -2.38 -11.61 -14.18
N GLU A 268 -1.76 -11.81 -15.36
CA GLU A 268 -2.39 -12.37 -16.55
C GLU A 268 -2.64 -13.87 -16.31
N ASN A 269 -3.65 -14.17 -15.49
CA ASN A 269 -4.07 -15.52 -15.18
C ASN A 269 -4.37 -16.26 -16.49
N LEU A 270 -3.59 -17.33 -16.73
CA LEU A 270 -3.76 -18.22 -17.87
C LEU A 270 -5.04 -19.05 -17.71
N SER A 271 -6.19 -18.40 -17.92
CA SER A 271 -7.33 -19.10 -18.49
C SER A 271 -6.82 -19.84 -19.72
N ARG A 272 -6.87 -21.17 -19.67
CA ARG A 272 -6.52 -22.01 -20.82
C ARG A 272 -7.65 -21.90 -21.83
N THR A 273 -7.67 -20.80 -22.59
CA THR A 273 -8.46 -20.69 -23.81
C THR A 273 -8.02 -21.83 -24.72
N LEU A 274 -8.84 -22.87 -24.80
CA LEU A 274 -8.62 -24.02 -25.66
C LEU A 274 -8.41 -23.51 -27.10
N PRO A 275 -7.40 -24.02 -27.84
CA PRO A 275 -7.07 -23.49 -29.15
C PRO A 275 -8.30 -23.59 -30.07
N PRO A 276 -8.66 -22.52 -30.80
CA PRO A 276 -10.03 -22.29 -31.32
C PRO A 276 -10.61 -23.42 -32.18
N ASN A 277 -9.74 -24.26 -32.74
CA ASN A 277 -10.06 -25.50 -33.45
C ASN A 277 -10.95 -26.47 -32.64
N TRP A 278 -10.98 -26.41 -31.30
CA TRP A 278 -11.82 -27.29 -30.48
C TRP A 278 -13.32 -27.09 -30.73
N ALA A 279 -13.76 -25.84 -30.93
CA ALA A 279 -15.14 -25.51 -31.27
C ALA A 279 -15.50 -25.99 -32.69
N VAL A 280 -14.54 -25.95 -33.61
CA VAL A 280 -14.70 -26.47 -34.98
C VAL A 280 -14.86 -27.99 -34.98
N ALA A 281 -14.10 -28.70 -34.15
CA ALA A 281 -14.24 -30.15 -33.98
C ALA A 281 -15.62 -30.53 -33.41
N LEU A 282 -16.10 -29.82 -32.38
CA LEU A 282 -17.45 -30.04 -31.84
C LEU A 282 -18.54 -29.73 -32.86
N LEU A 283 -18.42 -28.64 -33.64
CA LEU A 283 -19.35 -28.33 -34.73
C LEU A 283 -19.36 -29.41 -35.83
N ALA A 284 -18.21 -29.94 -36.21
CA ALA A 284 -18.14 -31.02 -37.21
C ALA A 284 -18.84 -32.31 -36.72
N VAL A 285 -18.64 -32.67 -35.44
CA VAL A 285 -19.29 -33.84 -34.82
C VAL A 285 -20.80 -33.64 -34.67
N THR A 286 -21.25 -32.47 -34.19
CA THR A 286 -22.70 -32.21 -34.05
C THR A 286 -23.41 -32.04 -35.39
N LEU A 287 -22.74 -31.51 -36.42
CA LEU A 287 -23.30 -31.47 -37.77
C LEU A 287 -23.47 -32.87 -38.37
N LEU A 288 -22.48 -33.77 -38.21
CA LEU A 288 -22.59 -35.17 -38.65
C LEU A 288 -23.73 -35.90 -37.95
N ILE A 289 -23.85 -35.77 -36.63
CA ILE A 289 -24.96 -36.36 -35.86
C ILE A 289 -26.31 -35.75 -36.31
N GLY A 290 -26.37 -34.43 -36.49
CA GLY A 290 -27.57 -33.73 -36.95
C GLY A 290 -28.04 -34.19 -38.33
N ILE A 291 -27.12 -34.36 -39.29
CA ILE A 291 -27.43 -34.86 -40.63
C ILE A 291 -28.02 -36.27 -40.57
N VAL A 292 -27.43 -37.18 -39.78
CA VAL A 292 -27.94 -38.56 -39.61
C VAL A 292 -29.34 -38.57 -39.01
N VAL A 293 -29.57 -37.81 -37.93
CA VAL A 293 -30.88 -37.74 -37.26
C VAL A 293 -31.94 -37.11 -38.16
N TRP A 294 -31.60 -36.07 -38.92
CA TRP A 294 -32.53 -35.37 -39.81
C TRP A 294 -32.90 -36.21 -41.05
N TRP A 295 -31.99 -37.08 -41.53
CA TRP A 295 -32.29 -38.07 -42.56
C TRP A 295 -33.27 -39.15 -42.07
N GLN A 296 -33.21 -39.50 -40.79
CA GLN A 296 -34.03 -40.57 -40.22
C GLN A 296 -35.40 -40.10 -39.72
N TYR A 297 -35.55 -38.80 -39.40
CA TYR A 297 -36.80 -38.20 -38.91
C TYR A 297 -37.01 -36.74 -39.40
N PRO A 298 -37.56 -36.51 -40.61
CA PRO A 298 -37.98 -35.18 -41.04
C PRO A 298 -39.24 -34.72 -40.29
N PRO A 299 -39.21 -33.62 -39.51
CA PRO A 299 -40.34 -33.22 -38.67
C PRO A 299 -41.40 -32.42 -39.43
N VAL A 300 -42.68 -32.79 -39.24
CA VAL A 300 -43.82 -31.96 -39.66
C VAL A 300 -44.06 -30.86 -38.63
N PHE A 301 -44.17 -29.61 -39.08
CA PHE A 301 -44.45 -28.47 -38.21
C PHE A 301 -45.93 -28.40 -37.79
N VAL A 302 -46.17 -28.22 -36.49
CA VAL A 302 -47.45 -27.72 -35.94
C VAL A 302 -47.11 -26.72 -34.82
N VAL A 303 -47.93 -25.67 -34.66
CA VAL A 303 -47.74 -24.55 -33.72
C VAL A 303 -49.05 -24.33 -32.95
N ASN A 304 -49.00 -23.61 -31.80
CA ASN A 304 -50.10 -23.16 -30.90
C ASN A 304 -50.26 -24.00 -29.60
N LEU A 305 -50.66 -23.47 -28.43
CA LEU A 305 -50.65 -22.10 -27.85
C LEU A 305 -50.80 -22.19 -26.30
N GLU A 306 -50.58 -21.08 -25.59
CA GLU A 306 -51.19 -20.64 -24.30
C GLU A 306 -51.21 -21.47 -22.97
N ASN A 307 -50.74 -20.80 -21.90
CA ASN A 307 -51.37 -20.51 -20.59
C ASN A 307 -51.93 -21.60 -19.63
N ALA A 308 -51.28 -21.75 -18.45
CA ALA A 308 -51.85 -21.87 -17.07
C ALA A 308 -50.68 -21.87 -16.04
N ALA A 309 -50.68 -21.34 -14.79
CA ALA A 309 -51.68 -21.07 -13.72
C ALA A 309 -52.09 -22.35 -12.92
N THR A 310 -52.08 -22.46 -11.57
CA THR A 310 -51.68 -21.56 -10.44
C THR A 310 -51.55 -22.35 -9.10
N THR A 311 -50.94 -21.77 -8.04
CA THR A 311 -51.09 -22.10 -6.58
C THR A 311 -50.60 -23.47 -6.05
N LYS A 312 -50.37 -23.77 -4.74
CA LYS A 312 -50.46 -23.08 -3.40
C LYS A 312 -49.41 -23.74 -2.46
N ALA A 313 -48.68 -23.04 -1.55
CA ALA A 313 -48.96 -22.76 -0.11
C ALA A 313 -49.18 -24.01 0.80
N LEU A 314 -48.83 -24.04 2.10
CA LEU A 314 -48.36 -23.00 3.07
C LEU A 314 -46.87 -23.27 3.50
N SER A 315 -46.26 -23.09 4.69
CA SER A 315 -46.61 -22.83 6.12
C SER A 315 -45.47 -22.15 6.94
N LEU A 316 -45.76 -21.76 8.19
CA LEU A 316 -44.91 -21.15 9.27
C LEU A 316 -45.44 -21.69 10.64
N PRO A 317 -45.03 -21.24 11.87
CA PRO A 317 -44.04 -20.24 12.35
C PRO A 317 -43.03 -20.87 13.40
N ASN A 318 -42.35 -20.29 14.41
CA ASN A 318 -42.02 -18.94 14.98
C ASN A 318 -40.68 -19.08 15.83
N ASP A 319 -40.17 -18.25 16.77
CA ASP A 319 -40.60 -17.01 17.46
C ASP A 319 -39.43 -16.14 18.06
N THR A 320 -39.71 -14.84 18.24
CA THR A 320 -39.40 -13.84 19.33
C THR A 320 -38.16 -13.88 20.29
N LYS A 321 -37.35 -12.78 20.24
CA LYS A 321 -37.00 -11.71 21.26
C LYS A 321 -36.92 -12.02 22.80
N PRO A 322 -36.29 -11.18 23.69
CA PRO A 322 -35.64 -9.86 23.52
C PRO A 322 -34.30 -9.62 24.30
N ALA A 323 -33.83 -8.35 24.38
CA ALA A 323 -32.70 -7.83 25.20
C ALA A 323 -33.16 -7.24 26.56
N PRO A 324 -32.28 -6.83 27.54
CA PRO A 324 -31.70 -5.45 27.58
C PRO A 324 -30.28 -5.29 28.28
N VAL A 325 -29.39 -4.34 27.93
CA VAL A 325 -29.10 -2.94 28.45
C VAL A 325 -28.21 -2.78 29.73
N THR A 326 -26.97 -2.24 29.55
CA THR A 326 -26.15 -1.24 30.36
C THR A 326 -25.90 -1.47 31.90
N ALA A 327 -24.88 -0.96 32.64
CA ALA A 327 -24.08 0.27 32.57
C ALA A 327 -22.78 0.35 33.47
N THR A 328 -21.84 1.25 33.10
CA THR A 328 -20.94 2.11 33.96
C THR A 328 -19.65 1.56 34.68
N LYS A 329 -18.68 2.49 34.84
CA LYS A 329 -17.31 2.46 35.44
C LYS A 329 -17.31 2.51 37.01
N PRO A 330 -16.18 2.60 37.80
CA PRO A 330 -14.74 2.71 37.46
C PRO A 330 -13.68 1.93 38.33
N VAL A 331 -12.41 1.90 37.86
CA VAL A 331 -11.08 2.10 38.55
C VAL A 331 -10.95 1.68 40.05
N PRO A 332 -9.97 0.82 40.49
CA PRO A 332 -8.55 1.25 40.55
C PRO A 332 -7.39 0.20 40.52
N THR A 333 -6.17 0.75 40.42
CA THR A 333 -4.83 0.21 40.81
C THR A 333 -4.12 -0.83 39.94
N ALA A 334 -2.79 -0.64 39.80
CA ALA A 334 -1.84 -1.57 39.17
C ALA A 334 -1.21 -2.55 40.20
N PRO A 335 -0.44 -3.55 39.72
CA PRO A 335 1.00 -3.45 39.95
C PRO A 335 1.84 -3.65 38.66
N ALA A 336 3.10 -3.24 38.70
CA ALA A 336 4.02 -3.27 37.56
C ALA A 336 4.71 -4.64 37.34
N VAL A 337 4.97 -5.00 36.09
CA VAL A 337 5.80 -6.16 35.69
C VAL A 337 6.71 -5.78 34.51
N SER A 338 7.96 -6.25 34.57
CA SER A 338 9.12 -6.02 33.69
C SER A 338 8.94 -5.32 32.33
N LEU A 339 9.83 -4.34 32.12
CA LEU A 339 10.33 -3.95 30.80
C LEU A 339 11.00 -5.15 30.11
N ARG A 340 10.81 -5.26 28.79
CA ARG A 340 11.49 -6.21 27.89
C ARG A 340 12.02 -5.46 26.66
N THR A 341 13.17 -5.89 26.15
CA THR A 341 14.07 -5.10 25.31
C THR A 341 14.12 -5.56 23.83
N THR A 342 14.81 -4.79 22.98
CA THR A 342 14.99 -5.06 21.54
C THR A 342 15.71 -6.37 21.22
N ALA A 343 16.59 -6.84 22.11
CA ALA A 343 17.28 -8.12 21.96
C ALA A 343 16.32 -9.31 22.13
N GLU A 344 15.39 -9.23 23.09
CA GLU A 344 14.52 -10.34 23.46
C GLU A 344 13.55 -10.74 22.33
N LEU A 345 13.08 -9.78 21.51
CA LEU A 345 12.28 -10.11 20.32
C LEU A 345 13.10 -10.90 19.29
N ARG A 346 14.39 -10.59 19.11
CA ARG A 346 15.28 -11.29 18.18
C ARG A 346 15.52 -12.74 18.61
N ASP A 347 15.72 -12.96 19.90
CA ASP A 347 15.94 -14.29 20.47
C ASP A 347 14.65 -15.11 20.58
N LEU A 348 13.50 -14.45 20.76
CA LEU A 348 12.15 -15.04 20.68
C LEU A 348 11.88 -15.57 19.26
N LEU A 349 12.07 -14.76 18.23
CA LEU A 349 11.82 -15.15 16.84
C LEU A 349 12.72 -16.31 16.38
N LYS A 350 13.94 -16.41 16.93
CA LYS A 350 14.88 -17.50 16.68
C LYS A 350 14.63 -18.78 17.50
N ASN A 351 13.67 -18.78 18.42
CA ASN A 351 13.41 -19.92 19.28
C ASN A 351 12.58 -21.00 18.55
N PRO A 352 13.13 -22.19 18.24
CA PRO A 352 12.42 -23.24 17.50
C PRO A 352 11.23 -23.85 18.26
N LYS A 353 11.01 -23.48 19.54
CA LYS A 353 9.83 -23.85 20.34
C LYS A 353 8.65 -22.87 20.17
N ILE A 354 8.79 -21.82 19.36
CA ILE A 354 7.77 -20.80 19.11
C ILE A 354 7.47 -20.76 17.61
N PRO A 355 6.47 -21.53 17.12
CA PRO A 355 6.08 -21.50 15.72
C PRO A 355 5.61 -20.10 15.32
N SER A 356 6.30 -19.53 14.33
CA SER A 356 6.10 -18.19 13.78
C SER A 356 5.88 -18.22 12.26
N ASP A 357 5.41 -19.36 11.76
CA ASP A 357 5.02 -19.56 10.37
C ASP A 357 3.62 -18.97 10.08
N LEU A 358 3.33 -18.81 8.78
CA LEU A 358 2.07 -18.24 8.31
C LEU A 358 0.84 -19.06 8.70
N ALA A 359 0.90 -20.40 8.72
CA ALA A 359 -0.26 -21.25 9.02
C ALA A 359 -0.61 -21.23 10.52
N SER A 360 0.41 -21.21 11.38
CA SER A 360 0.25 -20.95 12.82
C SER A 360 -0.38 -19.59 13.08
N ALA A 361 0.10 -18.52 12.44
CA ALA A 361 -0.47 -17.18 12.59
C ALA A 361 -1.91 -17.07 12.04
N GLN A 362 -2.21 -17.70 10.90
CA GLN A 362 -3.58 -17.77 10.35
C GLN A 362 -4.55 -18.51 11.29
N THR A 363 -4.08 -19.56 11.96
CA THR A 363 -4.86 -20.30 12.96
C THR A 363 -5.18 -19.42 14.17
N VAL A 364 -4.18 -18.72 14.71
CA VAL A 364 -4.36 -17.78 15.84
C VAL A 364 -5.32 -16.63 15.47
N LEU A 365 -5.26 -16.11 14.24
CA LEU A 365 -6.15 -15.03 13.81
C LEU A 365 -7.61 -15.49 13.74
N LEU A 366 -7.88 -16.70 13.23
CA LEU A 366 -9.23 -17.26 13.21
C LEU A 366 -9.73 -17.62 14.62
N GLN A 367 -8.85 -18.01 15.54
CA GLN A 367 -9.20 -18.19 16.95
C GLN A 367 -9.67 -16.89 17.64
N GLN A 368 -9.18 -15.71 17.23
CA GLN A 368 -9.73 -14.42 17.72
C GLN A 368 -11.20 -14.20 17.31
N TRP A 369 -11.65 -14.88 16.26
CA TRP A 369 -13.04 -14.90 15.78
C TRP A 369 -13.82 -16.11 16.29
N GLN A 370 -13.25 -16.89 17.21
CA GLN A 370 -13.80 -18.16 17.75
C GLN A 370 -13.99 -19.26 16.69
N LEU A 371 -13.22 -19.19 15.59
CA LEU A 371 -13.31 -20.14 14.47
C LEU A 371 -12.17 -21.18 14.51
N ASP A 372 -12.53 -22.45 14.32
CA ASP A 372 -11.58 -23.56 14.23
C ASP A 372 -11.05 -23.71 12.80
N TYR A 373 -9.79 -23.31 12.57
CA TYR A 373 -9.12 -23.37 11.27
C TYR A 373 -9.28 -24.74 10.60
N SER A 374 -9.28 -25.84 11.36
CA SER A 374 -9.31 -27.20 10.82
C SER A 374 -10.64 -27.59 10.16
N ARG A 375 -11.75 -26.96 10.58
CA ARG A 375 -13.12 -27.28 10.11
C ARG A 375 -13.56 -26.48 8.90
N LEU A 376 -12.91 -25.35 8.63
CA LEU A 376 -13.27 -24.46 7.53
C LEU A 376 -12.80 -25.01 6.18
N MET A 377 -13.61 -24.80 5.15
CA MET A 377 -13.32 -25.23 3.78
C MET A 377 -12.60 -24.12 3.00
N GLY A 378 -11.62 -24.49 2.17
CA GLY A 378 -10.84 -23.55 1.34
C GLY A 378 -9.33 -23.75 1.43
N ASN A 379 -8.61 -23.17 0.48
CA ASN A 379 -7.17 -23.34 0.25
C ASN A 379 -6.30 -22.33 1.01
N GLY A 380 -6.90 -21.39 1.75
CA GLY A 380 -6.19 -20.46 2.63
C GLY A 380 -7.15 -19.61 3.47
N LEU A 381 -6.58 -18.83 4.39
CA LEU A 381 -7.29 -18.00 5.38
C LEU A 381 -8.52 -17.26 4.81
N CYS A 382 -8.40 -16.55 3.71
CA CYS A 382 -9.47 -15.67 3.21
C CYS A 382 -10.65 -16.43 2.59
N GLU A 383 -10.39 -17.61 2.00
CA GLU A 383 -11.45 -18.49 1.47
C GLU A 383 -12.20 -19.15 2.64
N ARG A 384 -11.45 -19.60 3.65
CA ARG A 384 -11.98 -20.16 4.91
C ARG A 384 -12.78 -19.13 5.72
N ALA A 385 -12.32 -17.89 5.79
CA ALA A 385 -13.00 -16.81 6.49
C ALA A 385 -14.31 -16.41 5.79
N ALA A 386 -14.36 -16.50 4.44
CA ALA A 386 -15.55 -16.17 3.66
C ALA A 386 -16.72 -17.13 3.89
N THR A 387 -16.50 -18.41 4.26
CA THR A 387 -17.60 -19.33 4.61
C THR A 387 -18.35 -18.87 5.86
N GLU A 388 -17.66 -18.21 6.79
CA GLU A 388 -18.20 -17.67 8.05
C GLU A 388 -18.64 -16.19 7.94
N GLY A 389 -18.78 -15.70 6.69
CA GLY A 389 -19.22 -14.34 6.39
C GLY A 389 -18.19 -13.26 6.75
N LEU A 390 -16.91 -13.59 6.83
CA LEU A 390 -15.82 -12.65 7.10
C LEU A 390 -15.07 -12.29 5.80
N ALA A 391 -14.55 -11.06 5.75
CA ALA A 391 -13.64 -10.60 4.69
C ALA A 391 -12.22 -10.42 5.24
N CYS A 392 -11.23 -10.80 4.44
CA CYS A 392 -9.86 -10.34 4.61
C CYS A 392 -9.72 -8.89 4.13
N SER A 393 -9.03 -8.05 4.90
CA SER A 393 -8.62 -6.71 4.48
C SER A 393 -7.11 -6.56 4.61
N ASN A 394 -6.42 -6.42 3.47
CA ASN A 394 -4.98 -6.14 3.44
C ASN A 394 -4.78 -4.62 3.53
N GLN A 395 -4.01 -4.17 4.51
CA GLN A 395 -3.78 -2.77 4.80
C GLN A 395 -2.28 -2.47 4.89
N VAL A 396 -1.93 -1.20 4.62
CA VAL A 396 -0.59 -0.65 4.80
C VAL A 396 -0.75 0.64 5.61
N GLY A 397 0.03 0.79 6.68
CA GLY A 397 -0.08 1.91 7.62
C GLY A 397 0.83 1.74 8.83
N ASP A 398 0.67 2.61 9.83
CA ASP A 398 1.39 2.54 11.11
C ASP A 398 0.52 1.98 12.25
N TRP A 399 1.02 2.05 13.49
CA TRP A 399 0.27 1.63 14.68
C TRP A 399 -1.02 2.46 14.90
N LYS A 400 -1.11 3.69 14.37
CA LYS A 400 -2.31 4.54 14.45
C LYS A 400 -3.35 4.13 13.41
N ASP A 401 -2.95 3.75 12.19
CA ASP A 401 -3.84 3.09 11.21
C ASP A 401 -4.44 1.80 11.81
N MET A 402 -3.62 1.00 12.50
CA MET A 402 -4.08 -0.23 13.15
C MET A 402 -5.02 0.05 14.34
N LEU A 403 -4.71 1.02 15.19
CA LEU A 403 -5.60 1.48 16.27
C LEU A 403 -6.92 2.05 15.75
N LEU A 404 -6.91 2.75 14.61
CA LEU A 404 -8.11 3.32 13.99
C LEU A 404 -9.08 2.22 13.52
N LEU A 405 -8.56 1.18 12.87
CA LEU A 405 -9.38 0.04 12.43
C LEU A 405 -9.74 -0.89 13.60
N ASN A 406 -8.88 -0.96 14.63
CA ASN A 406 -9.06 -1.68 15.89
C ASN A 406 -9.49 -3.15 15.70
N ARG A 407 -8.73 -3.93 14.92
CA ARG A 407 -8.95 -5.38 14.75
C ARG A 407 -7.68 -6.17 15.04
N PRO A 408 -7.81 -7.41 15.54
CA PRO A 408 -6.72 -8.36 15.49
C PRO A 408 -6.21 -8.51 14.07
N ALA A 409 -4.89 -8.41 13.93
CA ALA A 409 -4.23 -8.30 12.63
C ALA A 409 -3.00 -9.20 12.59
N LEU A 410 -2.88 -9.97 11.52
CA LEU A 410 -1.67 -10.72 11.20
C LEU A 410 -0.66 -9.74 10.57
N ILE A 411 0.54 -9.69 11.16
CA ILE A 411 1.66 -8.87 10.70
C ILE A 411 2.83 -9.75 10.27
N GLU A 412 3.62 -9.24 9.32
CA GLU A 412 4.91 -9.81 8.91
C GLU A 412 6.06 -9.04 9.59
N LEU A 413 6.93 -9.79 10.27
CA LEU A 413 8.15 -9.30 10.91
C LEU A 413 9.35 -9.86 10.14
N VAL A 414 10.25 -8.99 9.71
CA VAL A 414 11.41 -9.35 8.88
C VAL A 414 12.69 -9.09 9.67
N LEU A 415 13.50 -10.13 9.88
CA LEU A 415 14.82 -10.04 10.52
C LEU A 415 15.90 -9.54 9.55
N GLU A 416 17.05 -9.10 10.08
CA GLU A 416 18.22 -8.60 9.33
C GLU A 416 18.77 -9.59 8.27
N ASN A 417 18.53 -10.89 8.47
CA ASN A 417 18.89 -11.99 7.57
C ASN A 417 17.79 -12.35 6.55
N ALA A 418 16.73 -11.53 6.47
CA ALA A 418 15.53 -11.74 5.67
C ALA A 418 14.70 -12.99 6.03
N GLU A 419 14.82 -13.51 7.26
CA GLU A 419 13.87 -14.48 7.79
C GLU A 419 12.53 -13.79 8.08
N GLN A 420 11.44 -14.36 7.56
CA GLN A 420 10.07 -13.84 7.67
C GLN A 420 9.30 -14.58 8.77
N HIS A 421 8.82 -13.84 9.76
CA HIS A 421 8.04 -14.35 10.87
C HIS A 421 6.66 -13.72 10.90
N HIS A 422 5.64 -14.49 11.26
CA HIS A 422 4.25 -14.05 11.29
C HIS A 422 3.73 -14.06 12.73
N ALA A 423 3.10 -12.96 13.12
CA ALA A 423 2.51 -12.76 14.43
C ALA A 423 1.08 -12.24 14.30
N VAL A 424 0.22 -12.50 15.28
CA VAL A 424 -1.08 -11.84 15.39
C VAL A 424 -1.01 -10.78 16.49
N VAL A 425 -1.26 -9.52 16.15
CA VAL A 425 -1.50 -8.46 17.13
C VAL A 425 -2.86 -8.74 17.78
N THR A 426 -2.87 -9.01 19.09
CA THR A 426 -4.10 -9.28 19.85
C THR A 426 -4.46 -8.18 20.84
N ARG A 427 -3.52 -7.30 21.18
CA ARG A 427 -3.76 -6.10 22.00
C ARG A 427 -2.78 -4.98 21.64
N LEU A 428 -3.21 -3.74 21.77
CA LEU A 428 -2.40 -2.53 21.52
C LEU A 428 -2.84 -1.44 22.51
N GLN A 429 -1.95 -1.07 23.44
CA GLN A 429 -2.25 -0.20 24.60
C GLN A 429 -0.97 0.51 25.06
N ASP A 430 -1.04 1.82 25.38
CA ASP A 430 -0.01 2.58 26.14
C ASP A 430 1.45 2.35 25.66
N ASP A 431 1.68 2.49 24.35
CA ASP A 431 2.93 2.19 23.62
C ASP A 431 3.46 0.74 23.76
N ARG A 432 2.58 -0.22 24.05
CA ARG A 432 2.87 -1.66 24.02
C ARG A 432 1.89 -2.43 23.13
N VAL A 433 2.43 -3.44 22.45
CA VAL A 433 1.72 -4.36 21.58
C VAL A 433 1.85 -5.78 22.13
N THR A 434 0.74 -6.51 22.21
CA THR A 434 0.75 -7.95 22.50
C THR A 434 0.73 -8.71 21.19
N LEU A 435 1.82 -9.42 20.91
CA LEU A 435 1.96 -10.35 19.79
C LEU A 435 1.64 -11.76 20.26
N ASN A 436 0.89 -12.50 19.45
CA ASN A 436 0.62 -13.93 19.65
C ASN A 436 1.29 -14.74 18.54
N PHE A 437 2.13 -15.70 18.95
CA PHE A 437 2.79 -16.69 18.10
C PHE A 437 2.30 -18.09 18.51
N ALA A 438 1.53 -18.76 17.66
CA ALA A 438 1.02 -20.11 17.86
C ALA A 438 0.34 -20.37 19.24
N GLY A 439 -0.33 -19.36 19.80
CA GLY A 439 -1.00 -19.42 21.10
C GLY A 439 -0.21 -18.81 22.26
N GLN A 440 1.10 -18.56 22.11
CA GLN A 440 1.94 -17.91 23.11
C GLN A 440 1.92 -16.38 22.94
N THR A 441 1.59 -15.63 23.99
CA THR A 441 1.49 -14.16 23.97
C THR A 441 2.69 -13.46 24.60
N PHE A 442 3.15 -12.38 23.97
CA PHE A 442 4.31 -11.59 24.39
C PHE A 442 4.02 -10.10 24.25
N GLU A 443 4.32 -9.31 25.30
CA GLU A 443 4.03 -7.88 25.35
C GLU A 443 5.30 -7.03 25.23
N LEU A 444 5.42 -6.31 24.12
CA LEU A 444 6.62 -5.57 23.71
C LEU A 444 6.28 -4.11 23.41
N PRO A 445 7.20 -3.15 23.58
CA PRO A 445 6.96 -1.76 23.15
C PRO A 445 6.70 -1.67 21.63
N THR A 446 5.83 -0.76 21.16
CA THR A 446 5.53 -0.67 19.71
C THR A 446 6.77 -0.26 18.90
N THR A 447 7.65 0.53 19.52
CA THR A 447 8.97 0.90 19.01
C THR A 447 9.90 -0.30 18.78
N VAL A 448 9.83 -1.34 19.62
CA VAL A 448 10.64 -2.56 19.47
C VAL A 448 10.17 -3.37 18.26
N VAL A 449 8.85 -3.55 18.11
CA VAL A 449 8.26 -4.32 17.01
C VAL A 449 8.33 -3.55 15.69
N GLY A 450 8.20 -2.22 15.72
CA GLY A 450 8.31 -1.34 14.55
C GLY A 450 9.66 -1.39 13.83
N ASN A 451 10.74 -1.80 14.51
CA ASN A 451 12.05 -2.03 13.86
C ASN A 451 12.06 -3.24 12.90
N TYR A 452 11.11 -4.16 13.04
CA TYR A 452 11.01 -5.39 12.23
C TYR A 452 9.71 -5.46 11.41
N TRP A 453 8.71 -4.64 11.72
CA TRP A 453 7.42 -4.60 11.03
C TRP A 453 7.42 -3.61 9.87
N ILE A 454 7.16 -4.11 8.65
CA ILE A 454 7.18 -3.33 7.41
C ILE A 454 5.88 -2.54 7.13
N GLY A 455 5.04 -2.30 8.15
CA GLY A 455 3.77 -1.56 8.04
C GLY A 455 2.64 -2.28 7.30
N GLN A 456 2.84 -3.53 6.86
CA GLN A 456 1.80 -4.34 6.20
C GLN A 456 1.05 -5.19 7.22
N PHE A 457 -0.28 -5.23 7.12
CA PHE A 457 -1.11 -6.03 8.02
C PHE A 457 -2.37 -6.56 7.35
N LEU A 458 -2.76 -7.79 7.70
CA LEU A 458 -3.99 -8.44 7.26
C LEU A 458 -4.93 -8.60 8.46
N LEU A 459 -6.09 -7.94 8.40
CA LEU A 459 -7.17 -8.14 9.37
C LEU A 459 -8.33 -8.95 8.79
N LEU A 460 -9.11 -9.57 9.66
CA LEU A 460 -10.45 -10.06 9.34
C LEU A 460 -11.50 -9.05 9.84
N TRP A 461 -12.64 -8.96 9.16
CA TRP A 461 -13.79 -8.16 9.57
C TRP A 461 -15.09 -8.73 9.01
N ARG A 462 -16.27 -8.32 9.53
CA ARG A 462 -17.58 -8.81 9.05
C ARG A 462 -18.31 -7.75 8.20
N PRO A 463 -18.28 -7.85 6.86
CA PRO A 463 -18.94 -6.88 5.98
C PRO A 463 -20.47 -6.99 6.00
N PRO A 464 -21.19 -5.96 5.47
CA PRO A 464 -22.64 -6.01 5.30
C PRO A 464 -23.13 -7.04 4.27
N ALA A 465 -22.25 -7.48 3.36
CA ALA A 465 -22.48 -8.48 2.32
C ALA A 465 -21.12 -8.98 1.79
N LEU A 466 -21.12 -10.15 1.16
CA LEU A 466 -20.00 -10.65 0.35
C LEU A 466 -20.48 -10.80 -1.11
N PRO A 467 -19.72 -10.31 -2.12
CA PRO A 467 -18.50 -9.51 -2.01
C PRO A 467 -18.75 -8.13 -1.37
N VAL A 468 -17.69 -7.50 -0.84
CA VAL A 468 -17.77 -6.22 -0.12
C VAL A 468 -18.32 -5.12 -1.04
N PRO A 469 -19.44 -4.45 -0.67
CA PRO A 469 -20.09 -3.48 -1.55
C PRO A 469 -19.43 -2.10 -1.49
N THR A 470 -19.25 -1.46 -2.65
CA THR A 470 -18.87 -0.05 -2.76
C THR A 470 -20.12 0.80 -3.03
N LEU A 471 -20.63 1.49 -2.01
CA LEU A 471 -21.91 2.21 -2.13
C LEU A 471 -21.69 3.63 -2.66
N LYS A 472 -22.46 4.00 -3.69
CA LYS A 472 -22.41 5.31 -4.36
C LYS A 472 -23.77 6.04 -4.24
N VAL A 473 -23.70 7.37 -4.14
CA VAL A 473 -24.87 8.25 -4.02
C VAL A 473 -25.85 8.00 -5.17
N GLY A 474 -27.14 7.95 -4.84
CA GLY A 474 -28.23 7.71 -5.79
C GLY A 474 -28.62 6.24 -5.97
N GLY A 475 -27.70 5.30 -5.72
CA GLY A 475 -27.95 3.85 -5.82
C GLY A 475 -28.81 3.30 -4.67
N THR A 476 -29.37 2.10 -4.87
CA THR A 476 -30.18 1.38 -3.88
C THR A 476 -29.57 0.00 -3.62
N HIS A 477 -29.34 -0.34 -2.35
CA HIS A 477 -28.69 -1.59 -1.94
C HIS A 477 -28.94 -1.86 -0.44
N ASP A 478 -29.24 -3.09 -0.04
CA ASP A 478 -29.57 -3.42 1.37
C ASP A 478 -28.46 -3.08 2.37
N SER A 479 -27.19 -3.06 1.94
CA SER A 479 -26.06 -2.62 2.76
C SER A 479 -26.15 -1.14 3.15
N VAL A 480 -26.94 -0.32 2.45
CA VAL A 480 -27.30 1.05 2.89
C VAL A 480 -28.14 1.01 4.19
N LEU A 481 -29.01 0.01 4.37
CA LEU A 481 -29.78 -0.18 5.61
C LEU A 481 -28.85 -0.56 6.76
N TRP A 482 -27.86 -1.42 6.53
CA TRP A 482 -26.81 -1.76 7.51
C TRP A 482 -26.02 -0.51 7.91
N VAL A 483 -25.60 0.31 6.94
CA VAL A 483 -24.86 1.55 7.19
C VAL A 483 -25.71 2.53 8.00
N ARG A 484 -26.97 2.76 7.61
CA ARG A 484 -27.90 3.59 8.38
C ARG A 484 -28.13 3.06 9.80
N LYS A 485 -28.25 1.74 10.00
CA LYS A 485 -28.41 1.12 11.34
C LYS A 485 -27.20 1.38 12.23
N ARG A 486 -25.99 1.08 11.76
CA ARG A 486 -24.76 1.30 12.54
C ARG A 486 -24.48 2.80 12.75
N LEU A 487 -24.71 3.65 11.74
CA LEU A 487 -24.57 5.10 11.87
C LEU A 487 -25.62 5.73 12.81
N ASN A 488 -26.86 5.23 12.84
CA ASN A 488 -27.86 5.62 13.84
C ASN A 488 -27.44 5.19 15.26
N LYS A 489 -26.90 3.96 15.42
CA LYS A 489 -26.38 3.44 16.70
C LYS A 489 -25.27 4.34 17.25
N ILE A 490 -24.36 4.79 16.39
CA ILE A 490 -23.24 5.69 16.72
C ILE A 490 -23.72 7.12 17.02
N GLU A 491 -24.67 7.65 16.26
CA GLU A 491 -25.25 8.99 16.47
C GLU A 491 -26.34 9.04 17.58
N GLY A 492 -26.57 7.95 18.32
CA GLY A 492 -27.61 7.87 19.36
C GLY A 492 -29.06 8.03 18.85
N ARG A 493 -29.30 7.85 17.55
CA ARG A 493 -30.62 8.06 16.94
C ARG A 493 -31.49 6.81 16.97
N ALA A 494 -32.77 7.01 17.27
CA ALA A 494 -33.79 5.98 17.09
C ALA A 494 -33.79 5.47 15.63
N SER A 495 -33.82 4.15 15.47
CA SER A 495 -33.89 3.49 14.15
C SER A 495 -35.27 2.87 13.98
N ASP A 496 -36.20 3.61 13.36
CA ASP A 496 -37.44 3.04 12.86
C ASP A 496 -37.16 2.23 11.57
N PRO A 497 -37.39 0.91 11.54
CA PRO A 497 -37.17 0.09 10.35
C PRO A 497 -38.10 0.46 9.19
N GLN A 498 -39.27 1.07 9.43
CA GLN A 498 -40.25 1.40 8.39
C GLN A 498 -39.89 2.71 7.67
N ALA A 499 -39.31 3.69 8.36
CA ALA A 499 -38.80 4.92 7.75
C ALA A 499 -37.42 4.78 7.05
N MET A 500 -36.79 3.61 7.08
CA MET A 500 -35.42 3.42 6.58
C MET A 500 -35.35 3.02 5.09
N SER A 501 -34.89 3.93 4.24
CA SER A 501 -34.67 3.65 2.81
C SER A 501 -33.33 2.95 2.52
N ALA A 502 -33.37 1.92 1.68
CA ALA A 502 -32.19 1.26 1.10
C ALA A 502 -31.49 2.11 0.01
N ARG A 503 -32.04 3.29 -0.34
CA ARG A 503 -31.41 4.24 -1.28
C ARG A 503 -30.35 5.08 -0.57
N PHE A 504 -29.20 5.28 -1.19
CA PHE A 504 -28.16 6.21 -0.73
C PHE A 504 -28.54 7.64 -1.15
N ASP A 505 -29.32 8.32 -0.30
CA ASP A 505 -29.74 9.71 -0.52
C ASP A 505 -28.67 10.75 -0.10
N PRO A 506 -28.82 12.03 -0.49
CA PRO A 506 -27.90 13.10 -0.08
C PRO A 506 -27.84 13.33 1.44
N ALA A 507 -28.91 13.05 2.18
CA ALA A 507 -28.96 13.23 3.63
C ALA A 507 -28.04 12.22 4.34
N LEU A 508 -28.03 10.96 3.89
CA LEU A 508 -27.05 9.96 4.32
C LEU A 508 -25.64 10.37 3.89
N LYS A 509 -25.45 10.96 2.69
CA LYS A 509 -24.11 11.41 2.25
C LYS A 509 -23.53 12.43 3.22
N LEU A 510 -24.32 13.43 3.65
CA LEU A 510 -23.88 14.44 4.61
C LEU A 510 -23.54 13.83 5.98
N ARG A 511 -24.31 12.84 6.45
CA ARG A 511 -23.99 12.11 7.70
C ARG A 511 -22.70 11.28 7.59
N ILE A 512 -22.46 10.64 6.44
CA ILE A 512 -21.21 9.89 6.20
C ILE A 512 -20.01 10.86 6.11
N ILE A 513 -20.15 12.03 5.48
CA ILE A 513 -19.10 13.07 5.46
C ILE A 513 -18.76 13.54 6.88
N ALA A 514 -19.77 13.76 7.73
CA ALA A 514 -19.58 14.13 9.13
C ALA A 514 -18.90 13.02 9.94
N PHE A 515 -19.32 11.76 9.75
CA PHE A 515 -18.71 10.58 10.36
C PHE A 515 -17.23 10.43 9.93
N GLN A 516 -16.96 10.45 8.63
CA GLN A 516 -15.60 10.37 8.08
C GLN A 516 -14.69 11.45 8.69
N ARG A 517 -15.16 12.71 8.70
CA ARG A 517 -14.42 13.84 9.29
C ARG A 517 -14.14 13.67 10.79
N HIS A 518 -15.08 13.10 11.55
CA HIS A 518 -14.88 12.81 12.98
C HIS A 518 -13.92 11.64 13.23
N GLN A 519 -13.86 10.67 12.32
CA GLN A 519 -13.01 9.47 12.42
C GLN A 519 -11.68 9.60 11.65
N GLY A 520 -11.27 10.82 11.26
CA GLY A 520 -10.00 11.05 10.54
C GLY A 520 -9.92 10.47 9.13
N LEU A 521 -11.04 10.04 8.54
CA LEU A 521 -11.12 9.52 7.18
C LEU A 521 -11.25 10.65 6.13
N PRO A 522 -10.88 10.39 4.86
CA PRO A 522 -11.26 11.23 3.73
C PRO A 522 -12.77 11.47 3.71
N SER A 523 -13.18 12.74 3.74
CA SER A 523 -14.57 13.17 3.94
C SER A 523 -15.34 13.36 2.60
N ASP A 524 -15.18 12.39 1.70
CA ASP A 524 -15.75 12.39 0.34
C ASP A 524 -17.24 12.01 0.27
N GLY A 525 -17.75 11.37 1.32
CA GLY A 525 -19.07 10.75 1.41
C GLY A 525 -19.23 9.51 0.55
N MET A 526 -18.15 8.78 0.26
CA MET A 526 -18.16 7.47 -0.38
C MET A 526 -17.94 6.37 0.65
N ILE A 527 -18.83 5.37 0.67
CA ILE A 527 -18.75 4.28 1.64
C ILE A 527 -17.85 3.18 1.05
N GLY A 528 -16.55 3.32 1.29
CA GLY A 528 -15.53 2.31 1.00
C GLY A 528 -15.22 1.42 2.20
N GLU A 529 -14.34 0.43 2.01
CA GLU A 529 -14.00 -0.61 2.99
C GLU A 529 -13.58 -0.05 4.37
N LYS A 530 -12.59 0.86 4.45
CA LYS A 530 -12.19 1.48 5.73
C LYS A 530 -13.36 2.16 6.46
N THR A 531 -14.35 2.71 5.74
CA THR A 531 -15.56 3.30 6.34
C THR A 531 -16.50 2.24 6.89
N LEU A 532 -16.67 1.10 6.20
CA LEU A 532 -17.47 -0.02 6.69
C LEU A 532 -16.83 -0.69 7.91
N ILE A 533 -15.51 -0.85 7.94
CA ILE A 533 -14.76 -1.38 9.11
C ILE A 533 -14.93 -0.44 10.31
N LEU A 534 -14.75 0.88 10.15
CA LEU A 534 -14.95 1.83 11.26
C LEU A 534 -16.39 1.87 11.78
N LEU A 535 -17.39 1.76 10.89
CA LEU A 535 -18.79 1.60 11.28
C LEU A 535 -19.04 0.28 12.03
N SER A 536 -18.26 -0.78 11.79
CA SER A 536 -18.36 -2.02 12.55
C SER A 536 -17.60 -1.98 13.88
N THR A 537 -16.45 -1.32 13.92
CA THR A 537 -15.65 -1.06 15.14
C THR A 537 -16.47 -0.34 16.19
N LEU A 538 -17.07 0.79 15.80
CA LEU A 538 -17.85 1.64 16.71
C LEU A 538 -19.25 1.06 17.01
N ALA A 539 -19.64 -0.04 16.34
CA ALA A 539 -20.80 -0.82 16.72
C ALA A 539 -20.51 -1.85 17.83
N GLY A 540 -19.25 -2.20 18.10
CA GLY A 540 -18.85 -3.05 19.24
C GLY A 540 -19.28 -4.52 19.14
N GLU A 541 -19.28 -5.09 17.93
CA GLU A 541 -19.82 -6.43 17.63
C GLU A 541 -18.76 -7.41 17.08
N GLU A 542 -17.47 -7.05 17.14
CA GLU A 542 -16.33 -7.73 16.53
C GLU A 542 -15.12 -7.69 17.49
N PRO A 543 -14.15 -8.63 17.44
CA PRO A 543 -13.00 -8.63 18.34
C PRO A 543 -12.10 -7.41 18.13
N LEU A 544 -11.60 -6.82 19.21
CA LEU A 544 -10.84 -5.56 19.22
C LEU A 544 -9.45 -5.75 19.85
N ILE A 545 -8.47 -4.96 19.41
CA ILE A 545 -7.12 -4.90 20.02
C ILE A 545 -7.03 -3.83 21.13
N TRP A 546 -7.98 -2.90 21.15
CA TRP A 546 -8.09 -1.86 22.16
C TRP A 546 -9.57 -1.66 22.55
N GLN A 547 -9.84 -1.30 23.80
CA GLN A 547 -11.18 -0.97 24.28
C GLN A 547 -11.29 0.55 24.42
N PHE A 548 -12.34 1.15 23.84
CA PHE A 548 -12.59 2.59 23.98
C PHE A 548 -12.91 2.94 25.46
N PRO A 549 -12.30 4.00 26.03
CA PRO A 549 -12.29 4.26 27.47
C PRO A 549 -13.57 4.86 28.05
#